data_AF-A0A7L1WAX8-F1
#
_entry.id   AF-A0A7L1WAX8-F1
#
_cell.length_a   1.000
_cell.length_b   1.000
_cell.length_c   1.000
_cell.angle_alpha   90.00
_cell.angle_beta   90.00
_cell.angle_gamma   90.00
#
_symmetry.space_group_name_H-M   'P 1'
#
loop_
_entity.id
_entity.type
_entity.pdbx_description
1 polymer ?
#
loop_
_entity_poly.entity_id
_entity_poly.type
_entity_poly.pdbx_seq_one_letter_code
_entity_poly.pdbx_strand_id
1 'polypeptide(L)'
;ALKQLWGDGDHMAEIDDMMSEQKAIRGEKAKSVWDLLRDRAVRWQLITLFLIVSCIQLIGANVVYSYAYSIFTKAGIPPAQTHYVSLGVGTAEILSTVLCVSGFSAEFWRKTLLWKNYSVMALALGLLTVTLSLQDSFFWVPYCSVALVFIFIMSFGIGPGGVVCPLITEIFIQSYRPAAYVFNGVVNWIQLFILGLVFPFIV
;
A
#
# COMPACT_ATOMS: atom_id res chain seq x y z
N ALA A 1 -15.08 -19.11 20.41
CA ALA A 1 -14.09 -18.52 19.48
C ALA A 1 -13.21 -17.47 20.19
N LEU A 2 -13.75 -16.34 20.67
CA LEU A 2 -12.97 -15.29 21.36
C LEU A 2 -12.13 -15.80 22.55
N LYS A 3 -12.74 -16.56 23.46
CA LYS A 3 -12.04 -17.18 24.61
C LYS A 3 -10.93 -18.16 24.20
N GLN A 4 -10.97 -18.66 22.97
CA GLN A 4 -10.03 -19.61 22.40
C GLN A 4 -8.86 -18.91 21.68
N LEU A 5 -9.07 -17.68 21.21
CA LEU A 5 -8.07 -16.84 20.54
C LEU A 5 -7.27 -15.97 21.52
N TRP A 6 -7.90 -15.50 22.61
CA TRP A 6 -7.31 -14.51 23.53
C TRP A 6 -7.14 -14.98 24.98
N GLY A 7 -7.43 -16.25 25.29
CA GLY A 7 -7.27 -16.81 26.64
C GLY A 7 -8.23 -16.24 27.69
N ASP A 8 -7.97 -16.50 28.97
CA ASP A 8 -8.75 -16.07 30.16
C ASP A 8 -8.45 -14.60 30.57
N GLY A 9 -8.37 -13.70 29.59
CA GLY A 9 -8.30 -12.25 29.84
C GLY A 9 -9.68 -11.63 30.10
N ASP A 10 -9.70 -10.41 30.67
CA ASP A 10 -10.94 -9.65 30.85
C ASP A 10 -11.34 -8.97 29.54
N HIS A 11 -12.08 -9.72 28.71
CA HIS A 11 -12.52 -9.30 27.36
C HIS A 11 -13.90 -8.65 27.37
N MET A 12 -14.43 -8.29 28.55
CA MET A 12 -15.81 -7.83 28.68
C MET A 12 -16.06 -6.50 27.95
N ALA A 13 -15.08 -5.60 27.91
CA ALA A 13 -15.17 -4.34 27.18
C ALA A 13 -15.27 -4.57 25.65
N GLU A 14 -14.43 -5.47 25.11
CA GLU A 14 -14.42 -5.79 23.68
C GLU A 14 -15.66 -6.59 23.26
N ILE A 15 -16.16 -7.46 24.14
CA ILE A 15 -17.43 -8.17 23.93
C ILE A 15 -18.61 -7.19 23.96
N ASP A 16 -18.61 -6.19 24.84
CA ASP A 16 -19.66 -5.17 24.88
C ASP A 16 -19.61 -4.26 23.64
N ASP A 17 -18.41 -3.87 23.19
CA ASP A 17 -18.21 -3.14 21.95
C ASP A 17 -18.73 -3.95 20.75
N MET A 18 -18.35 -5.23 20.63
CA MET A 18 -18.85 -6.12 19.58
C MET A 18 -20.37 -6.28 19.64
N MET A 19 -20.95 -6.39 20.84
CA MET A 19 -22.40 -6.46 21.01
C MET A 19 -23.09 -5.12 20.68
N SER A 20 -22.47 -3.99 20.97
CA SER A 20 -22.96 -2.66 20.61
C SER A 20 -22.95 -2.46 19.09
N GLU A 21 -21.88 -2.91 18.42
CA GLU A 21 -21.74 -2.88 16.97
C GLU A 21 -22.76 -3.83 16.33
N GLN A 22 -22.93 -5.04 16.86
CA GLN A 22 -23.96 -5.99 16.42
C GLN A 22 -25.38 -5.45 16.63
N LYS A 23 -25.63 -4.72 17.72
CA LYS A 23 -26.91 -4.03 17.98
C LYS A 23 -27.13 -2.86 17.03
N ALA A 24 -26.09 -2.11 16.66
CA ALA A 24 -26.16 -1.05 15.66
C ALA A 24 -26.41 -1.61 14.25
N ILE A 25 -25.91 -2.82 13.96
CA ILE A 25 -26.12 -3.54 12.69
C ILE A 25 -27.49 -4.23 12.64
N ARG A 26 -28.30 -4.24 13.73
CA ARG A 26 -29.58 -4.98 13.88
C ARG A 26 -30.35 -5.19 12.56
N GLY A 27 -30.10 -6.32 11.90
CA GLY A 27 -30.82 -6.76 10.70
C GLY A 27 -30.41 -6.10 9.37
N GLU A 28 -29.46 -5.15 9.34
CA GLU A 28 -28.91 -4.65 8.08
C GLU A 28 -28.00 -5.72 7.45
N LYS A 29 -28.44 -6.29 6.33
CA LYS A 29 -27.59 -7.14 5.48
C LYS A 29 -26.38 -6.31 5.01
N ALA A 30 -25.27 -7.00 4.72
CA ALA A 30 -24.13 -6.37 4.06
C ALA A 30 -24.62 -5.55 2.86
N LYS A 31 -24.34 -4.25 2.86
CA LYS A 31 -24.89 -3.32 1.87
C LYS A 31 -24.20 -3.55 0.54
N SER A 32 -24.96 -3.41 -0.55
CA SER A 32 -24.40 -3.58 -1.89
C SER A 32 -23.46 -2.41 -2.22
N VAL A 33 -22.56 -2.60 -3.18
CA VAL A 33 -21.73 -1.53 -3.75
C VAL A 33 -22.61 -0.40 -4.31
N TRP A 34 -23.80 -0.73 -4.82
CA TRP A 34 -24.75 0.26 -5.29
C TRP A 34 -25.34 1.12 -4.17
N ASP A 35 -25.60 0.50 -3.01
CA ASP A 35 -26.11 1.20 -1.83
C ASP A 35 -25.03 2.13 -1.25
N LEU A 36 -23.78 1.66 -1.25
CA LEU A 36 -22.60 2.44 -0.87
C LEU A 36 -22.49 3.72 -1.72
N LEU A 37 -22.56 3.60 -3.05
CA LEU A 37 -22.45 4.76 -3.95
C LEU A 37 -23.65 5.72 -3.86
N ARG A 38 -24.84 5.20 -3.58
CA ARG A 38 -26.07 5.99 -3.56
C ARG A 38 -26.27 6.74 -2.25
N ASP A 39 -25.88 6.13 -1.13
CA ASP A 39 -26.08 6.67 0.21
C ASP A 39 -25.29 7.97 0.42
N ARG A 40 -26.00 9.02 0.83
CA ARG A 40 -25.45 10.36 1.02
C ARG A 40 -24.59 10.46 2.29
N ALA A 41 -24.83 9.60 3.28
CA ALA A 41 -24.12 9.60 4.56
C ALA A 41 -22.64 9.22 4.41
N VAL A 42 -22.33 8.31 3.48
CA VAL A 42 -20.99 7.75 3.28
C VAL A 42 -20.22 8.40 2.11
N ARG A 43 -20.79 9.39 1.42
CA ARG A 43 -20.15 10.01 0.24
C ARG A 43 -18.81 10.64 0.55
N TRP A 44 -18.69 11.35 1.66
CA TRP A 44 -17.43 11.96 2.05
C TRP A 44 -16.36 10.92 2.40
N GLN A 45 -16.77 9.80 3.00
CA GLN A 45 -15.89 8.66 3.28
C GLN A 45 -15.40 8.03 1.97
N LEU A 46 -16.29 7.85 0.98
CA LEU A 46 -15.94 7.31 -0.33
C LEU A 46 -15.03 8.21 -1.14
N ILE A 47 -15.31 9.52 -1.16
CA ILE A 47 -14.45 10.51 -1.83
C ILE A 47 -13.05 10.50 -1.19
N THR A 48 -12.98 10.47 0.14
CA THR A 48 -11.70 10.41 0.87
C THR A 48 -10.95 9.13 0.55
N LEU A 49 -11.61 7.97 0.57
CA LEU A 49 -11.01 6.70 0.18
C LEU A 49 -10.49 6.75 -1.26
N PHE A 50 -11.32 7.21 -2.20
CA PHE A 50 -10.94 7.34 -3.60
C PHE A 50 -9.71 8.24 -3.78
N LEU A 51 -9.68 9.40 -3.12
CA LEU A 51 -8.55 10.32 -3.18
C LEU A 51 -7.28 9.69 -2.62
N ILE A 52 -7.35 9.04 -1.46
CA ILE A 52 -6.18 8.42 -0.84
C ILE A 52 -5.62 7.29 -1.71
N VAL A 53 -6.49 6.41 -2.23
CA VAL A 53 -6.10 5.30 -3.10
C VAL A 53 -5.49 5.82 -4.40
N SER A 54 -6.09 6.86 -5.00
CA SER A 54 -5.56 7.52 -6.19
C SER A 54 -4.18 8.13 -5.94
N CYS A 55 -4.01 8.87 -4.83
CA CYS A 55 -2.72 9.44 -4.47
C CYS A 55 -1.66 8.37 -4.30
N ILE A 56 -1.98 7.26 -3.62
CA ILE A 56 -1.04 6.16 -3.39
C ILE A 56 -0.64 5.48 -4.70
N GLN A 57 -1.60 5.28 -5.60
CA GLN A 57 -1.34 4.71 -6.92
C GLN A 57 -0.47 5.65 -7.77
N LEU A 58 -0.69 6.96 -7.69
CA LEU A 58 0.09 8.00 -8.38
C LEU A 58 1.53 8.15 -7.87
N ILE A 59 1.87 7.64 -6.67
CA ILE A 59 3.27 7.54 -6.24
C ILE A 59 4.07 6.65 -7.21
N GLY A 60 3.40 5.79 -7.98
CA GLY A 60 4.03 5.04 -9.06
C GLY A 60 4.70 3.74 -8.60
N ALA A 61 4.33 3.20 -7.44
CA ALA A 61 4.90 1.94 -6.97
C ALA A 61 4.73 0.81 -7.99
N ASN A 62 3.53 0.64 -8.54
CA ASN A 62 3.24 -0.37 -9.57
C ASN A 62 4.04 -0.18 -10.87
N VAL A 63 4.35 1.07 -11.21
CA VAL A 63 5.22 1.40 -12.35
C VAL A 63 6.65 0.96 -12.06
N VAL A 64 7.17 1.29 -10.88
CA VAL A 64 8.51 0.84 -10.45
C VAL A 64 8.59 -0.68 -10.47
N TYR A 65 7.58 -1.40 -9.96
CA TYR A 65 7.56 -2.88 -10.03
C TYR A 65 7.58 -3.41 -11.47
N SER A 66 6.80 -2.79 -12.36
CA SER A 66 6.72 -3.20 -13.76
C SER A 66 8.04 -2.96 -14.51
N TYR A 67 8.76 -1.88 -14.18
CA TYR A 67 10.03 -1.51 -14.82
C TYR A 67 11.27 -2.01 -14.06
N ALA A 68 11.12 -2.53 -12.84
CA ALA A 68 12.22 -3.05 -12.02
C ALA A 68 13.04 -4.09 -12.81
N TYR A 69 12.36 -4.99 -13.53
CA TYR A 69 13.04 -5.96 -14.39
C TYR A 69 13.95 -5.29 -15.43
N SER A 70 13.43 -4.29 -16.16
CA SER A 70 14.21 -3.55 -17.16
C SER A 70 15.40 -2.84 -16.54
N ILE A 71 15.22 -2.24 -15.36
CA ILE A 71 16.29 -1.57 -14.60
C ILE A 71 17.37 -2.58 -14.19
N PHE A 72 16.98 -3.77 -13.71
CA PHE A 72 17.92 -4.82 -13.30
C PHE A 72 18.71 -5.39 -14.48
N THR A 73 18.06 -5.62 -15.62
CA THR A 73 18.75 -6.08 -16.84
C THR A 73 19.73 -5.03 -17.35
N LYS A 74 19.34 -3.74 -17.36
CA LYS A 74 20.25 -2.63 -17.69
C LYS A 74 21.40 -2.47 -16.70
N ALA A 75 21.25 -2.96 -15.46
CA ALA A 75 22.33 -2.99 -14.47
C ALA A 75 23.35 -4.12 -14.65
N GLY A 76 23.24 -4.90 -15.72
CA GLY A 76 24.17 -5.99 -16.01
C GLY A 76 23.86 -7.26 -15.22
N ILE A 77 22.70 -7.34 -14.56
CA ILE A 77 22.24 -8.57 -13.91
C ILE A 77 21.80 -9.54 -15.01
N PRO A 78 22.42 -10.73 -15.11
CA PRO A 78 22.04 -11.72 -16.11
C PRO A 78 20.56 -12.12 -15.93
N PRO A 79 19.82 -12.38 -17.02
CA PRO A 79 18.42 -12.80 -16.93
C PRO A 79 18.26 -14.08 -16.09
N ALA A 80 19.25 -14.98 -16.12
CA ALA A 80 19.30 -16.19 -15.29
C ALA A 80 19.31 -15.91 -13.77
N GLN A 81 19.80 -14.75 -13.34
CA GLN A 81 19.87 -14.36 -11.93
C GLN A 81 18.73 -13.44 -11.50
N THR A 82 17.86 -13.03 -12.42
CA THR A 82 16.79 -12.06 -12.11
C THR A 82 15.80 -12.60 -11.08
N HIS A 83 15.57 -13.92 -11.05
CA HIS A 83 14.75 -14.56 -10.02
C HIS A 83 15.27 -14.32 -8.59
N TYR A 84 16.59 -14.24 -8.39
CA TYR A 84 17.18 -13.95 -7.06
C TYR A 84 16.94 -12.51 -6.64
N VAL A 85 16.95 -11.57 -7.60
CA VAL A 85 16.69 -10.16 -7.30
C VAL A 85 15.21 -9.95 -6.96
N SER A 86 14.30 -10.59 -7.70
CA SER A 86 12.87 -10.60 -7.35
C SER A 86 12.61 -11.23 -5.98
N LEU A 87 13.32 -12.31 -5.64
CA LEU A 87 13.26 -12.90 -4.30
C LEU A 87 13.75 -11.92 -3.23
N GLY A 88 14.84 -11.19 -3.50
CA GLY A 88 15.35 -10.14 -2.63
C GLY A 88 14.33 -9.02 -2.43
N VAL A 89 13.65 -8.58 -3.49
CA VAL A 89 12.57 -7.58 -3.44
C VAL A 89 11.43 -8.05 -2.54
N GLY A 90 10.94 -9.28 -2.73
CA GLY A 90 9.87 -9.83 -1.88
C GLY A 90 10.32 -10.00 -0.42
N THR A 91 11.57 -10.39 -0.18
CA THR A 91 12.13 -10.49 1.18
C THR A 91 12.22 -9.12 1.85
N ALA A 92 12.66 -8.10 1.11
CA ALA A 92 12.71 -6.72 1.59
C ALA A 92 11.31 -6.19 1.93
N GLU A 93 10.31 -6.52 1.11
CA GLU A 93 8.91 -6.14 1.34
C GLU A 93 8.34 -6.79 2.60
N ILE A 94 8.56 -8.10 2.79
CA ILE A 94 8.14 -8.81 4.01
C ILE A 94 8.81 -8.18 5.24
N LEU A 95 10.13 -7.97 5.19
CA LEU A 95 10.87 -7.35 6.29
C LEU A 95 10.33 -5.96 6.60
N SER A 96 10.08 -5.15 5.57
CA SER A 96 9.52 -3.80 5.70
C SER A 96 8.13 -3.81 6.34
N THR A 97 7.31 -4.81 6.03
CA THR A 97 5.96 -4.98 6.60
C THR A 97 6.04 -5.41 8.07
N VAL A 98 6.94 -6.33 8.41
CA VAL A 98 7.17 -6.73 9.81
C VAL A 98 7.67 -5.56 10.64
N LEU A 99 8.58 -4.75 10.10
CA LEU A 99 9.05 -3.50 10.73
C LEU A 99 7.92 -2.48 10.89
N CYS A 100 7.03 -2.38 9.90
CA CYS A 100 5.82 -1.55 9.99
C CYS A 100 4.96 -1.98 11.18
N VAL A 101 4.57 -3.26 11.26
CA VAL A 101 3.67 -3.77 12.30
C VAL A 101 4.29 -3.67 13.69
N SER A 102 5.57 -4.01 13.84
CA SER A 102 6.28 -3.94 15.13
C SER A 102 6.49 -2.50 15.60
N GLY A 103 6.83 -1.57 14.70
CA GLY A 103 7.02 -0.16 15.00
C GLY A 103 5.71 0.61 15.23
N PHE A 104 4.57 0.09 14.78
CA PHE A 104 3.25 0.72 14.94
C PHE A 104 2.73 0.72 16.38
N SER A 105 3.40 0.01 17.30
CA SER A 105 3.07 -0.04 18.72
C SER A 105 3.34 1.28 19.47
N ALA A 106 4.16 2.17 18.92
CA ALA A 106 4.43 3.47 19.52
C ALA A 106 3.49 4.55 18.94
N GLU A 107 2.55 5.06 19.75
CA GLU A 107 1.57 6.10 19.37
C GLU A 107 2.21 7.37 18.77
N PHE A 108 3.46 7.67 19.18
CA PHE A 108 4.22 8.84 18.70
C PHE A 108 4.84 8.64 17.31
N TRP A 109 4.86 7.41 16.78
CA TRP A 109 5.59 7.05 15.57
C TRP A 109 4.77 7.27 14.29
N ARG A 110 3.44 7.22 14.35
CA ARG A 110 2.59 7.15 13.15
C ARG A 110 2.72 8.35 12.20
N LYS A 111 2.66 9.58 12.70
CA LYS A 111 2.70 10.79 11.84
C LYS A 111 4.11 11.09 11.34
N THR A 112 5.10 11.04 12.22
CA THR A 112 6.50 11.34 11.90
C THR A 112 7.08 10.30 10.94
N LEU A 113 6.73 9.01 11.12
CA LEU A 113 7.15 7.95 10.21
C LEU A 113 6.56 8.13 8.81
N LEU A 114 5.29 8.52 8.70
CA LEU A 114 4.66 8.75 7.39
C LEU A 114 5.34 9.88 6.63
N TRP A 115 5.50 11.05 7.26
CA TRP A 115 6.20 12.19 6.64
C TRP A 115 7.63 11.83 6.22
N LYS A 116 8.37 11.11 7.06
CA LYS A 116 9.72 10.64 6.74
C LYS A 116 9.71 9.67 5.56
N ASN A 117 8.80 8.69 5.51
CA ASN A 117 8.72 7.74 4.40
C ASN A 117 8.38 8.45 3.08
N TYR A 118 7.39 9.36 3.07
CA TYR A 118 7.07 10.12 1.87
C TYR A 118 8.26 10.95 1.38
N SER A 119 9.04 11.55 2.29
CA SER A 119 10.27 12.26 1.93
C SER A 119 11.33 11.35 1.33
N VAL A 120 11.54 10.16 1.89
CA VAL A 120 12.50 9.17 1.38
C VAL A 120 12.06 8.66 0.01
N MET A 121 10.77 8.40 -0.20
CA MET A 121 10.23 7.96 -1.47
C MET A 121 10.38 9.03 -2.57
N ALA A 122 10.07 10.30 -2.25
CA ALA A 122 10.25 11.41 -3.17
C ALA A 122 11.73 11.58 -3.56
N LEU A 123 12.64 11.51 -2.58
CA LEU A 123 14.08 11.56 -2.82
C LEU A 123 14.55 10.37 -3.68
N ALA A 124 14.10 9.16 -3.38
CA ALA A 124 14.47 7.96 -4.09
C ALA A 124 14.00 8.00 -5.56
N LEU A 125 12.77 8.46 -5.82
CA LEU A 125 12.27 8.64 -7.19
C LEU A 125 13.01 9.75 -7.95
N GLY A 126 13.31 10.87 -7.29
CA GLY A 126 14.10 11.96 -7.88
C GLY A 126 15.51 11.49 -8.26
N LEU A 127 16.19 10.81 -7.34
CA LEU A 127 17.50 10.22 -7.60
C LEU A 127 17.44 9.14 -8.69
N LEU A 128 16.40 8.30 -8.69
CA LEU A 128 16.22 7.25 -9.68
C LEU A 128 16.03 7.85 -11.09
N THR A 129 15.30 8.97 -11.20
CA THR A 129 15.15 9.69 -12.48
C THR A 129 16.50 10.22 -12.99
N VAL A 130 17.32 10.79 -12.09
CA VAL A 130 18.66 11.28 -12.43
C VAL A 130 19.58 10.12 -12.81
N THR A 131 19.61 9.02 -12.03
CA THR A 131 20.47 7.87 -12.33
C THR A 131 20.06 7.19 -13.61
N LEU A 132 18.77 7.06 -13.92
CA LEU A 132 18.31 6.56 -15.21
C LEU A 132 18.75 7.45 -16.38
N SER A 133 18.77 8.77 -16.21
CA SER A 133 19.22 9.72 -17.25
C SER A 133 20.74 9.66 -17.49
N LEU A 134 21.52 9.26 -16.48
CA LEU A 134 22.98 9.13 -16.56
C LEU A 134 23.46 7.68 -16.76
N GLN A 135 22.57 6.73 -17.06
CA GLN A 135 22.92 5.31 -17.21
C GLN A 135 24.00 5.07 -18.26
N ASP A 136 24.00 5.82 -19.36
CA ASP A 136 24.96 5.64 -20.46
C ASP A 136 26.31 6.32 -20.21
N SER A 137 26.40 7.17 -19.19
CA SER A 137 27.62 7.95 -18.91
C SER A 137 28.60 7.23 -17.98
N PHE A 138 28.12 6.38 -17.07
CA PHE A 138 28.95 5.78 -16.03
C PHE A 138 28.55 4.34 -15.67
N PHE A 139 29.54 3.43 -15.63
CA PHE A 139 29.34 2.00 -15.35
C PHE A 139 28.80 1.67 -13.94
N TRP A 140 28.91 2.59 -12.97
CA TRP A 140 28.47 2.38 -11.58
C TRP A 140 27.03 2.84 -11.33
N VAL A 141 26.48 3.68 -12.20
CA VAL A 141 25.14 4.28 -12.06
C VAL A 141 24.01 3.24 -12.04
N PRO A 142 24.04 2.16 -12.85
CA PRO A 142 22.99 1.15 -12.79
C PRO A 142 22.91 0.42 -11.44
N TYR A 143 24.04 0.19 -10.75
CA TYR A 143 24.05 -0.40 -9.39
C TYR A 143 23.38 0.53 -8.37
N CYS A 144 23.59 1.85 -8.50
CA CYS A 144 22.89 2.84 -7.68
C CYS A 144 21.38 2.80 -7.93
N SER A 145 20.94 2.68 -9.20
CA SER A 145 19.51 2.54 -9.52
C SER A 145 18.89 1.30 -8.86
N VAL A 146 19.60 0.16 -8.84
CA VAL A 146 19.13 -1.04 -8.14
C VAL A 146 18.94 -0.75 -6.64
N ALA A 147 19.94 -0.17 -5.98
CA ALA A 147 19.84 0.19 -4.56
C ALA A 147 18.68 1.15 -4.27
N LEU A 148 18.45 2.14 -5.14
CA LEU A 148 17.34 3.09 -5.02
C LEU A 148 15.98 2.42 -5.17
N VAL A 149 15.83 1.44 -6.07
CA VAL A 149 14.60 0.63 -6.20
C VAL A 149 14.32 -0.12 -4.90
N PHE A 150 15.34 -0.75 -4.29
CA PHE A 150 15.17 -1.44 -3.00
C PHE A 150 14.76 -0.49 -1.88
N ILE A 151 15.40 0.68 -1.78
CA ILE A 151 15.05 1.70 -0.77
C ILE A 151 13.62 2.19 -0.97
N PHE A 152 13.21 2.42 -2.22
CA PHE A 152 11.85 2.83 -2.56
C PHE A 152 10.82 1.77 -2.15
N ILE A 153 11.07 0.49 -2.46
CA ILE A 153 10.17 -0.63 -2.12
C ILE A 153 10.06 -0.81 -0.60
N MET A 154 11.19 -0.79 0.12
CA MET A 154 11.17 -0.86 1.58
C MET A 154 10.41 0.31 2.21
N SER A 155 10.57 1.52 1.68
CA SER A 155 9.86 2.71 2.17
C SER A 155 8.35 2.64 1.86
N PHE A 156 7.98 2.09 0.69
CA PHE A 156 6.59 1.88 0.32
C PHE A 156 5.88 0.88 1.25
N GLY A 157 6.55 -0.23 1.59
CA GLY A 157 6.02 -1.24 2.50
C GLY A 157 5.83 -0.73 3.93
N ILE A 158 6.75 0.10 4.44
CA ILE A 158 6.65 0.70 5.78
C ILE A 158 5.55 1.77 5.86
N GLY A 159 5.31 2.51 4.78
CA GLY A 159 4.40 3.64 4.78
C GLY A 159 3.05 3.33 4.13
N PRO A 160 2.85 3.68 2.85
CA PRO A 160 1.55 3.59 2.19
C PRO A 160 0.92 2.20 2.20
N GLY A 161 1.72 1.14 1.98
CA GLY A 161 1.21 -0.23 1.91
C GLY A 161 0.56 -0.71 3.21
N GLY A 162 1.19 -0.43 4.35
CA GLY A 162 0.68 -0.80 5.66
C GLY A 162 -0.53 0.03 6.13
N VAL A 163 -0.67 1.28 5.66
CA VAL A 163 -1.71 2.21 6.15
C VAL A 163 -3.06 2.03 5.47
N VAL A 164 -3.11 1.63 4.18
CA VAL A 164 -4.38 1.55 3.44
C VAL A 164 -5.32 0.48 3.99
N CYS A 165 -4.78 -0.69 4.35
CA CYS A 165 -5.55 -1.82 4.85
C CYS A 165 -6.38 -1.49 6.12
N PRO A 166 -5.78 -0.96 7.21
CA PRO A 166 -6.55 -0.56 8.40
C PRO A 166 -7.43 0.67 8.14
N LEU A 167 -7.01 1.59 7.26
CA LEU A 167 -7.77 2.79 6.97
C LEU A 167 -9.18 2.51 6.44
N ILE A 168 -9.36 1.49 5.58
CA ILE A 168 -10.69 1.10 5.09
C ILE A 168 -11.59 0.65 6.25
N THR A 169 -11.03 -0.09 7.22
CA THR A 169 -11.79 -0.58 8.38
C THR A 169 -12.07 0.52 9.41
N GLU A 170 -11.21 1.53 9.51
CA GLU A 170 -11.38 2.68 10.40
C GLU A 170 -12.42 3.68 9.85
N ILE A 171 -12.47 3.87 8.53
CA ILE A 171 -13.40 4.84 7.90
C ILE A 171 -14.82 4.28 7.78
N PHE A 172 -14.97 2.99 7.47
CA PHE A 172 -16.28 2.38 7.19
C PHE A 172 -16.76 1.51 8.35
N ILE A 173 -18.04 1.67 8.71
CA ILE A 173 -18.75 0.76 9.61
C ILE A 173 -18.85 -0.64 9.00
N GLN A 174 -18.95 -1.66 9.85
CA GLN A 174 -18.94 -3.08 9.49
C GLN A 174 -19.85 -3.43 8.29
N SER A 175 -21.07 -2.86 8.22
CA SER A 175 -22.04 -3.12 7.14
C SER A 175 -21.57 -2.70 5.74
N TYR A 176 -20.71 -1.68 5.64
CA TYR A 176 -20.21 -1.14 4.37
C TYR A 176 -18.79 -1.62 4.02
N ARG A 177 -18.04 -2.21 4.96
CA ARG A 177 -16.66 -2.66 4.74
C ARG A 177 -16.51 -3.58 3.51
N PRO A 178 -17.34 -4.64 3.32
CA PRO A 178 -17.20 -5.50 2.15
C PRO A 178 -17.38 -4.75 0.83
N ALA A 179 -18.38 -3.86 0.76
CA ALA A 179 -18.61 -3.04 -0.43
C ALA A 179 -17.47 -2.04 -0.68
N ALA A 180 -16.91 -1.46 0.38
CA ALA A 180 -15.77 -0.55 0.29
C ALA A 180 -14.51 -1.27 -0.22
N TYR A 181 -14.25 -2.51 0.20
CA TYR A 181 -13.15 -3.33 -0.35
C TYR A 181 -13.32 -3.62 -1.83
N VAL A 182 -14.54 -3.98 -2.27
CA VAL A 182 -14.82 -4.20 -3.70
C VAL A 182 -14.60 -2.91 -4.49
N PHE A 183 -15.11 -1.78 -4.01
CA PHE A 183 -14.91 -0.48 -4.66
C PHE A 183 -13.42 -0.11 -4.74
N ASN A 184 -12.68 -0.24 -3.63
CA ASN A 184 -11.23 -0.02 -3.59
C ASN A 184 -10.49 -0.90 -4.60
N GLY A 185 -10.84 -2.19 -4.67
CA GLY A 185 -10.27 -3.11 -5.64
C GLY A 185 -10.52 -2.66 -7.08
N VAL A 186 -11.78 -2.36 -7.42
CA VAL A 186 -12.15 -1.90 -8.78
C VAL A 186 -11.38 -0.62 -9.15
N VAL A 187 -11.32 0.37 -8.26
CA VAL A 187 -10.57 1.61 -8.48
C VAL A 187 -9.08 1.31 -8.70
N ASN A 188 -8.48 0.48 -7.84
CA ASN A 188 -7.07 0.13 -7.94
C ASN A 188 -6.74 -0.55 -9.28
N TRP A 189 -7.55 -1.52 -9.70
CA TRP A 189 -7.38 -2.22 -10.97
C TRP A 189 -7.55 -1.29 -12.18
N ILE A 190 -8.54 -0.39 -12.16
CA ILE A 190 -8.73 0.60 -13.22
C ILE A 190 -7.52 1.54 -13.32
N GLN A 191 -7.02 2.03 -12.19
CA GLN A 191 -5.86 2.91 -12.19
C GLN A 191 -4.57 2.19 -12.61
N LEU A 192 -4.40 0.93 -12.21
CA LEU A 192 -3.30 0.09 -12.69
C LEU A 192 -3.36 -0.08 -14.21
N PHE A 193 -4.55 -0.33 -14.76
CA PHE A 193 -4.75 -0.42 -16.20
C PHE A 193 -4.41 0.89 -16.93
N ILE A 194 -4.89 2.03 -16.42
CA ILE A 194 -4.58 3.34 -16.99
C ILE A 194 -3.07 3.61 -16.94
N LEU A 195 -2.41 3.35 -15.82
CA LEU A 195 -0.95 3.53 -15.71
C LEU A 195 -0.21 2.60 -16.67
N GLY A 196 -0.62 1.35 -16.80
CA GLY A 196 -0.04 0.40 -17.75
C GLY A 196 -0.18 0.84 -19.21
N LEU A 197 -1.27 1.54 -19.55
CA LEU A 197 -1.47 2.09 -20.90
C LEU A 197 -0.71 3.40 -21.14
N VAL A 198 -0.70 4.32 -20.17
CA VAL A 198 -0.15 5.67 -20.34
C VAL A 198 1.37 5.67 -20.21
N PHE A 199 1.92 4.88 -19.30
CA PHE A 199 3.34 4.95 -18.96
C PHE A 199 4.29 4.60 -20.13
N PRO A 200 3.99 3.63 -21.02
CA PRO A 200 4.77 3.40 -22.23
C PRO A 200 4.84 4.59 -23.22
N PHE A 201 3.95 5.58 -23.11
CA PHE A 201 4.03 6.81 -23.91
C PHE A 201 4.90 7.90 -23.25
N ILE A 202 5.23 7.74 -21.97
CA ILE A 202 6.04 8.70 -21.19
C ILE A 202 7.53 8.33 -21.24
N VAL A 203 7.85 7.03 -21.30
CA VAL A 203 9.22 6.48 -21.39
C VAL A 203 9.62 6.22 -22.83
#